data_AF-A0A7K2QMW9-F1
#
_entry.id   AF-A0A7K2QMW9-F1
#
_cell.length_a   1.000
_cell.length_b   1.000
_cell.length_c   1.000
_cell.angle_alpha   90.00
_cell.angle_beta   90.00
_cell.angle_gamma   90.00
#
_symmetry.space_group_name_H-M   'P 1'
#
loop_
_entity.id
_entity.type
_entity.pdbx_description
1 polymer ?
#
loop_
_entity_poly.entity_id
_entity_poly.type
_entity_poly.pdbx_seq_one_letter_code
_entity_poly.pdbx_strand_id
1 'polypeptide(L)'
;MRTVPPRGHWWVLTGVLVVFLAALFLATSVLRGAGGPGTVQEQEPDGLVPHSVSGGGPVIDTRGGPPVSLGVRPGTVALTFDDGPDPAWTPQVLRVLREKRVPATFFVVGRHVAEHPELVREQVATGHEVGLHTFTHADLATAPVWQTRLELAASRAVLAGATGENTTLLRPPYSSMPDAVGDRDWHASLRTGALGYLTVLSTHDGLDWDAHAPQDIVDGATPKDGRGAVVLLHDGGGDRSRTVAALGPLIDTLKARGYRFTTLSQAVGLPPQTAPAPTFDRWYGTALIGLIQAAVAVPPSTSSRPAGVPRANRHSPRPVSRSRAYRFLPSTRCSGRAPGTGPPGAGPRRRAHSCRPLDGSSAWNRRSSATSRQPPAASRDQVPGSVRSHATAPVVARSAVSLFPARCTSTGPVLRSAP
;
A
#
# COMPACT_ATOMS: atom_id res chain seq x y z
N MET A 1 -37.43 45.34 -32.51
CA MET A 1 -36.22 44.97 -31.74
C MET A 1 -35.25 44.29 -32.69
N ARG A 2 -34.03 44.82 -32.87
CA ARG A 2 -33.00 44.18 -33.71
C ARG A 2 -32.41 43.02 -32.93
N THR A 3 -32.68 41.78 -33.36
CA THR A 3 -31.99 40.59 -32.87
C THR A 3 -30.60 40.56 -33.48
N VAL A 4 -29.59 40.96 -32.72
CA VAL A 4 -28.20 40.78 -33.14
C VAL A 4 -27.92 39.28 -33.09
N PRO A 5 -27.59 38.61 -34.21
CA PRO A 5 -27.27 37.19 -34.16
C PRO A 5 -26.07 36.98 -33.22
N PRO A 6 -26.12 35.99 -32.30
CA PRO A 6 -25.02 35.75 -31.39
C PRO A 6 -23.77 35.49 -32.22
N ARG A 7 -22.75 36.33 -32.01
CA ARG A 7 -21.46 36.23 -32.69
C ARG A 7 -20.90 34.82 -32.47
N GLY A 8 -20.37 34.18 -33.51
CA GLY A 8 -19.93 32.77 -33.47
C GLY A 8 -19.00 32.38 -32.31
N HIS A 9 -18.31 33.35 -31.69
CA HIS A 9 -17.52 33.13 -30.47
C HIS A 9 -18.35 32.65 -29.27
N TRP A 10 -19.65 32.97 -29.19
CA TRP A 10 -20.51 32.46 -28.11
C TRP A 10 -20.74 30.95 -28.22
N TRP A 11 -20.90 30.43 -29.43
CA TRP A 11 -21.03 28.98 -29.65
C TRP A 11 -19.73 28.24 -29.33
N VAL A 12 -18.58 28.83 -29.68
CA VAL A 12 -17.27 28.28 -29.29
C VAL A 12 -17.09 28.30 -27.78
N LEU A 13 -17.41 29.42 -27.11
CA LEU A 13 -17.33 29.53 -25.65
C LEU A 13 -18.26 28.54 -24.96
N THR A 14 -19.51 28.40 -25.41
CA THR A 14 -20.47 27.42 -24.88
C THR A 14 -19.97 26.00 -25.10
N GLY A 15 -19.41 25.68 -26.27
CA GLY A 15 -18.82 24.36 -26.54
C GLY A 15 -17.66 24.04 -25.59
N VAL A 16 -16.72 24.98 -25.42
CA VAL A 16 -15.60 24.84 -24.48
C VAL A 16 -16.10 24.69 -23.05
N LEU A 17 -17.08 25.49 -22.63
CA LEU A 17 -17.65 25.43 -21.30
C LEU A 17 -18.38 24.10 -21.05
N VAL A 18 -19.15 23.58 -22.01
CA VAL A 18 -19.84 22.28 -21.89
C VAL A 18 -18.82 21.15 -21.80
N VAL A 19 -17.78 21.14 -22.62
CA VAL A 19 -16.70 20.15 -22.54
C VAL A 19 -15.97 20.24 -21.20
N PHE A 20 -15.67 21.45 -20.73
CA PHE A 20 -15.04 21.69 -19.44
C PHE A 20 -15.91 21.24 -18.26
N LEU A 21 -17.21 21.57 -18.26
CA LEU A 21 -18.16 21.14 -17.23
C LEU A 21 -18.41 19.64 -17.28
N ALA A 22 -18.46 19.02 -18.46
CA ALA A 22 -18.56 17.57 -18.61
C ALA A 22 -17.29 16.86 -18.11
N ALA A 23 -16.11 17.42 -18.38
CA ALA A 23 -14.84 16.94 -17.85
C ALA A 23 -14.77 17.08 -16.32
N LEU A 24 -15.24 18.20 -15.75
CA LEU A 24 -15.36 18.40 -14.30
C LEU A 24 -16.39 17.45 -13.68
N PHE A 25 -17.53 17.25 -14.31
CA PHE A 25 -18.55 16.30 -13.86
C PHE A 25 -17.98 14.88 -13.87
N LEU A 26 -17.32 14.45 -14.96
CA LEU A 26 -16.68 13.15 -15.04
C LEU A 26 -15.56 13.01 -14.00
N ALA A 27 -14.70 14.02 -13.83
CA ALA A 27 -13.64 14.01 -12.83
C ALA A 27 -14.22 13.91 -11.42
N THR A 28 -15.27 14.67 -11.10
CA THR A 28 -15.95 14.61 -9.80
C THR A 28 -16.73 13.31 -9.60
N SER A 29 -17.30 12.71 -10.65
CA SER A 29 -17.94 11.40 -10.59
C SER A 29 -16.92 10.27 -10.43
N VAL A 30 -15.71 10.39 -10.98
CA VAL A 30 -14.62 9.45 -10.74
C VAL A 30 -14.05 9.62 -9.33
N LEU A 31 -13.92 10.86 -8.84
CA LEU A 31 -13.43 11.16 -7.49
C LEU A 31 -14.47 10.87 -6.39
N ARG A 32 -15.77 10.96 -6.68
CA ARG A 32 -16.88 10.67 -5.74
C ARG A 32 -17.47 9.28 -5.92
N GLY A 33 -17.25 8.65 -7.07
CA GLY A 33 -17.73 7.33 -7.41
C GLY A 33 -16.87 6.25 -6.77
N ALA A 34 -17.15 6.01 -5.49
CA ALA A 34 -17.20 4.68 -4.86
C ALA A 34 -16.00 3.73 -5.15
N GLY A 35 -15.12 3.42 -4.19
CA GLY A 35 -15.33 3.50 -2.74
C GLY A 35 -16.52 2.66 -2.25
N GLY A 36 -17.03 1.73 -3.06
CA GLY A 36 -17.93 0.69 -2.55
C GLY A 36 -17.12 -0.22 -1.61
N PRO A 37 -17.71 -0.74 -0.52
CA PRO A 37 -17.04 -1.78 0.26
C PRO A 37 -16.68 -2.88 -0.73
N GLY A 38 -15.37 -3.09 -0.94
CA GLY A 38 -14.89 -4.17 -1.78
C GLY A 38 -15.63 -5.42 -1.32
N THR A 39 -16.42 -6.00 -2.21
CA THR A 39 -16.90 -7.36 -1.98
C THR A 39 -15.65 -8.17 -1.71
N VAL A 40 -15.56 -8.79 -0.53
CA VAL A 40 -14.54 -9.79 -0.23
C VAL A 40 -14.75 -10.90 -1.25
N GLN A 41 -14.09 -10.76 -2.39
CA GLN A 41 -14.25 -11.64 -3.52
C GLN A 41 -13.18 -12.69 -3.36
N GLU A 42 -13.67 -13.91 -3.15
CA GLU A 42 -12.99 -15.15 -2.83
C GLU A 42 -11.53 -15.18 -3.33
N GLN A 43 -10.64 -15.51 -2.39
CA GLN A 43 -9.20 -15.58 -2.59
C GLN A 43 -8.94 -16.63 -3.67
N GLU A 44 -8.57 -16.18 -4.88
CA GLU A 44 -8.12 -17.06 -5.96
C GLU A 44 -6.92 -17.87 -5.45
N PRO A 45 -6.70 -19.11 -5.93
CA PRO A 45 -5.61 -19.95 -5.43
C PRO A 45 -4.25 -19.27 -5.64
N ASP A 46 -3.57 -18.93 -4.53
CA ASP A 46 -2.26 -18.29 -4.54
C ASP A 46 -1.23 -19.16 -5.28
N GLY A 47 -0.54 -18.56 -6.26
CA GLY A 47 0.49 -19.28 -7.02
C GLY A 47 1.27 -18.45 -8.03
N LEU A 48 0.87 -17.20 -8.29
CA LEU A 48 1.57 -16.32 -9.23
C LEU A 48 2.63 -15.47 -8.55
N VAL A 49 2.57 -15.32 -7.22
CA VAL A 49 3.55 -14.55 -6.45
C VAL A 49 4.86 -15.33 -6.33
N PRO A 50 5.99 -14.82 -6.86
CA PRO A 50 7.27 -15.50 -6.73
C PRO A 50 7.69 -15.64 -5.26
N HIS A 51 8.28 -16.77 -4.87
CA HIS A 51 8.82 -16.94 -3.51
C HIS A 51 9.90 -15.91 -3.14
N SER A 52 10.62 -15.37 -4.13
CA SER A 52 11.56 -14.26 -3.92
C SER A 52 10.86 -12.98 -3.47
N VAL A 53 9.56 -12.85 -3.73
CA VAL A 53 8.71 -11.75 -3.28
C VAL A 53 8.11 -12.08 -1.93
N SER A 54 7.36 -13.18 -1.81
CA SER A 54 6.64 -13.51 -0.58
C SER A 54 7.53 -13.90 0.61
N GLY A 55 8.69 -14.50 0.35
CA GLY A 55 9.74 -14.73 1.36
C GLY A 55 10.85 -13.67 1.35
N GLY A 56 10.67 -12.59 0.59
CA GLY A 56 11.68 -11.57 0.35
C GLY A 56 11.66 -10.42 1.35
N GLY A 57 12.29 -9.32 0.94
CA GLY A 57 12.25 -8.06 1.68
C GLY A 57 11.02 -7.18 1.38
N PRO A 58 10.79 -6.13 2.18
CA PRO A 58 9.58 -5.30 2.11
C PRO A 58 9.55 -4.30 0.95
N VAL A 59 10.61 -4.16 0.16
CA VAL A 59 10.58 -3.27 -1.02
C VAL A 59 10.74 -4.11 -2.28
N ILE A 60 9.74 -4.08 -3.14
CA ILE A 60 9.65 -4.88 -4.35
C ILE A 60 9.93 -3.98 -5.56
N ASP A 61 10.91 -4.35 -6.37
CA ASP A 61 11.22 -3.72 -7.64
C ASP A 61 10.77 -4.62 -8.80
N THR A 62 9.81 -4.11 -9.57
CA THR A 62 9.22 -4.72 -10.77
C THR A 62 9.41 -3.84 -12.01
N ARG A 63 10.25 -2.79 -11.94
CA ARG A 63 10.37 -1.74 -12.98
C ARG A 63 11.10 -2.19 -14.24
N GLY A 64 11.84 -3.29 -14.19
CA GLY A 64 12.56 -3.83 -15.34
C GLY A 64 13.30 -5.11 -15.03
N GLY A 65 12.87 -6.21 -15.64
CA GLY A 65 13.48 -7.54 -15.48
C GLY A 65 12.79 -8.41 -14.43
N PRO A 66 13.45 -9.50 -13.98
CA PRO A 66 12.93 -10.37 -12.94
C PRO A 66 12.68 -9.57 -11.64
N PRO A 67 11.58 -9.82 -10.92
CA PRO A 67 11.29 -9.14 -9.67
C PRO A 67 12.40 -9.31 -8.63
N VAL A 68 12.76 -8.20 -7.99
CA VAL A 68 13.73 -8.17 -6.89
C VAL A 68 13.06 -7.66 -5.63
N SER A 69 13.27 -8.36 -4.51
CA SER A 69 12.86 -7.88 -3.20
C SER A 69 14.08 -7.49 -2.36
N LEU A 70 14.04 -6.28 -1.81
CA LEU A 70 15.15 -5.67 -1.08
C LEU A 70 14.92 -5.80 0.42
N GLY A 71 15.85 -6.48 1.09
CA GLY A 71 15.83 -6.67 2.54
C GLY A 71 16.23 -5.42 3.31
N VAL A 72 15.80 -5.34 4.57
CA VAL A 72 16.18 -4.26 5.49
C VAL A 72 17.54 -4.58 6.12
N ARG A 73 18.44 -3.59 6.17
CA ARG A 73 19.75 -3.75 6.80
C ARG A 73 19.62 -4.09 8.29
N PRO A 74 20.38 -5.06 8.82
CA PRO A 74 20.36 -5.41 10.24
C PRO A 74 20.61 -4.20 11.15
N GLY A 75 19.90 -4.15 12.28
CA GLY A 75 20.02 -3.05 13.24
C GLY A 75 19.53 -1.68 12.74
N THR A 76 18.77 -1.62 11.65
CA THR A 76 18.13 -0.37 11.17
C THR A 76 16.61 -0.45 11.25
N VAL A 77 15.96 0.67 11.58
CA VAL A 77 14.50 0.81 11.55
C VAL A 77 14.12 1.99 10.67
N ALA A 78 13.23 1.75 9.72
CA ALA A 78 12.47 2.79 9.02
C ALA A 78 11.08 2.88 9.63
N LEU A 79 10.78 4.01 10.29
CA LEU A 79 9.41 4.34 10.67
C LEU A 79 8.69 4.86 9.44
N THR A 80 7.53 4.27 9.14
CA THR A 80 6.71 4.67 8.01
C THR A 80 5.32 5.06 8.47
N PHE A 81 4.77 6.13 7.90
CA PHE A 81 3.45 6.68 8.27
C PHE A 81 2.56 6.77 7.04
N ASP A 82 1.37 6.21 7.12
CA ASP A 82 0.37 6.20 6.05
C ASP A 82 -0.80 7.15 6.35
N ASP A 83 -1.60 7.42 5.33
CA ASP A 83 -2.86 8.19 5.33
C ASP A 83 -2.77 9.70 5.49
N GLY A 84 -1.61 10.23 5.88
CA GLY A 84 -1.40 11.68 5.98
C GLY A 84 -1.31 12.43 4.63
N PRO A 85 -1.09 13.75 4.67
CA PRO A 85 -0.99 14.56 5.89
C PRO A 85 -2.38 14.89 6.50
N ASP A 86 -2.52 14.73 7.81
CA ASP A 86 -3.68 15.17 8.57
C ASP A 86 -3.32 16.41 9.41
N PRO A 87 -4.13 17.50 9.38
CA PRO A 87 -3.79 18.76 10.04
C PRO A 87 -3.82 18.68 11.58
N ALA A 88 -4.49 17.69 12.16
CA ALA A 88 -4.49 17.47 13.60
C ALA A 88 -3.33 16.58 14.04
N TRP A 89 -3.00 15.53 13.28
CA TRP A 89 -2.07 14.48 13.74
C TRP A 89 -0.65 14.58 13.18
N THR A 90 -0.48 14.86 11.89
CA THR A 90 0.84 14.96 11.25
C THR A 90 1.77 15.96 11.97
N PRO A 91 1.33 17.18 12.37
CA PRO A 91 2.19 18.10 13.12
C PRO A 91 2.68 17.53 14.46
N GLN A 92 1.85 16.72 15.12
CA GLN A 92 2.22 16.10 16.40
C GLN A 92 3.24 14.98 16.21
N VAL A 93 3.07 14.17 15.15
CA VAL A 93 4.06 13.16 14.75
C VAL A 93 5.40 13.82 14.43
N LEU A 94 5.40 14.85 13.57
CA LEU A 94 6.61 15.61 13.21
C LEU A 94 7.31 16.21 14.43
N ARG A 95 6.54 16.72 15.40
CA ARG A 95 7.08 17.24 16.66
C ARG A 95 7.84 16.16 17.43
N VAL A 96 7.27 14.97 17.60
CA VAL A 96 7.93 13.86 18.31
C VAL A 96 9.17 13.39 17.55
N LEU A 97 9.10 13.24 16.23
CA LEU A 97 10.25 12.84 15.40
C LEU A 97 11.40 13.86 15.53
N ARG A 98 11.09 15.16 15.53
CA ARG A 98 12.05 16.25 15.74
C ARG A 98 12.67 16.23 17.13
N GLU A 99 11.85 16.09 18.18
CA GLU A 99 12.32 15.97 19.58
C GLU A 99 13.26 14.76 19.74
N LYS A 100 12.94 13.64 19.09
CA LYS A 100 13.74 12.42 19.13
C LYS A 100 14.87 12.41 18.10
N ARG A 101 14.95 13.38 17.20
CA ARG A 101 15.94 13.47 16.10
C ARG A 101 16.01 12.20 15.27
N VAL A 102 14.86 11.69 14.83
CA VAL A 102 14.78 10.50 13.99
C VAL A 102 14.15 10.84 12.64
N PRO A 103 14.71 10.37 11.52
CA PRO A 103 14.05 10.44 10.22
C PRO A 103 12.91 9.41 10.14
N ALA A 104 12.01 9.61 9.17
CA ALA A 104 10.89 8.73 8.86
C ALA A 104 10.58 8.82 7.37
N THR A 105 9.68 7.96 6.89
CA THR A 105 9.12 8.01 5.54
C THR A 105 7.60 8.14 5.61
N PHE A 106 7.02 9.11 4.91
CA PHE A 106 5.57 9.35 4.90
C PHE A 106 4.98 8.93 3.55
N PHE A 107 3.99 8.04 3.54
CA PHE A 107 3.20 7.67 2.37
C PHE A 107 1.92 8.49 2.35
N VAL A 108 1.94 9.54 1.53
CA VAL A 108 0.89 10.57 1.56
C VAL A 108 -0.24 10.27 0.57
N VAL A 109 -1.47 10.53 1.00
CA VAL A 109 -2.66 10.46 0.17
C VAL A 109 -2.78 11.78 -0.62
N GLY A 110 -2.80 11.69 -1.95
CA GLY A 110 -2.73 12.86 -2.83
C GLY A 110 -3.82 13.92 -2.57
N ARG A 111 -5.03 13.49 -2.24
CA ARG A 111 -6.10 14.42 -1.83
C ARG A 111 -5.70 15.25 -0.60
N HIS A 112 -5.13 14.62 0.42
CA HIS A 112 -4.67 15.31 1.63
C HIS A 112 -3.47 16.22 1.34
N VAL A 113 -2.58 15.83 0.42
CA VAL A 113 -1.52 16.72 -0.09
C VAL A 113 -2.10 18.00 -0.71
N ALA A 114 -3.18 17.88 -1.49
CA ALA A 114 -3.81 19.05 -2.09
C ALA A 114 -4.54 19.94 -1.07
N GLU A 115 -5.12 19.34 -0.04
CA GLU A 115 -5.78 20.06 1.05
C GLU A 115 -4.75 20.76 1.98
N HIS A 116 -3.63 20.11 2.27
CA HIS A 116 -2.60 20.55 3.23
C HIS A 116 -1.15 20.48 2.68
N PRO A 117 -0.84 21.18 1.57
CA PRO A 117 0.48 21.10 0.92
C PRO A 117 1.63 21.61 1.80
N GLU A 118 1.34 22.46 2.78
CA GLU A 118 2.31 22.95 3.78
C GLU A 118 2.88 21.86 4.67
N LEU A 119 2.09 20.83 5.01
CA LEU A 119 2.54 19.76 5.89
C LEU A 119 3.53 18.84 5.17
N VAL A 120 3.31 18.56 3.89
CA VAL A 120 4.26 17.78 3.08
C VAL A 120 5.54 18.56 2.83
N ARG A 121 5.44 19.89 2.65
CA ARG A 121 6.64 20.76 2.60
C ARG A 121 7.41 20.69 3.91
N GLU A 122 6.74 20.70 5.06
CA GLU A 122 7.40 20.54 6.36
C GLU A 122 8.09 19.17 6.47
N GLN A 123 7.41 18.08 6.10
CA GLN A 123 7.97 16.72 6.10
C GLN A 123 9.31 16.66 5.33
N VAL A 124 9.34 17.18 4.10
CA VAL A 124 10.56 17.21 3.26
C VAL A 124 11.61 18.14 3.87
N ALA A 125 11.21 19.35 4.29
CA ALA A 125 12.14 20.34 4.85
C ALA A 125 12.82 19.88 6.14
N THR A 126 12.18 19.00 6.92
CA THR A 126 12.76 18.41 8.14
C THR A 126 13.53 17.12 7.89
N GLY A 127 13.78 16.75 6.62
CA GLY A 127 14.63 15.64 6.23
C GLY A 127 13.94 14.27 6.25
N HIS A 128 12.61 14.23 6.21
CA HIS A 128 11.86 12.99 6.03
C HIS A 128 11.72 12.66 4.54
N GLU A 129 11.55 11.37 4.24
CA GLU A 129 11.29 10.90 2.88
C GLU A 129 9.78 10.84 2.62
N VAL A 130 9.35 11.08 1.39
CA VAL A 130 7.93 11.03 1.01
C VAL A 130 7.72 10.04 -0.13
N GLY A 131 6.73 9.16 0.05
CA GLY A 131 6.20 8.23 -0.93
C GLY A 131 4.72 8.50 -1.20
N LEU A 132 4.14 7.84 -2.21
CA LEU A 132 2.72 7.98 -2.55
C LEU A 132 1.89 6.88 -1.88
N HIS A 133 0.66 7.23 -1.48
CA HIS A 133 -0.38 6.32 -0.99
C HIS A 133 -1.67 6.43 -1.83
N THR A 134 -1.53 6.54 -3.15
CA THR A 134 -2.60 6.90 -4.12
C THR A 134 -3.21 8.28 -3.87
N PHE A 135 -4.22 8.67 -4.65
CA PHE A 135 -4.83 10.00 -4.56
C PHE A 135 -6.05 10.00 -3.65
N THR A 136 -6.90 8.98 -3.78
CA THR A 136 -8.16 8.83 -3.03
C THR A 136 -8.13 7.70 -2.01
N HIS A 137 -6.97 7.08 -1.77
CA HIS A 137 -6.83 5.84 -0.97
C HIS A 137 -7.52 4.64 -1.66
N ALA A 138 -7.40 4.55 -2.99
CA ALA A 138 -7.99 3.48 -3.78
C ALA A 138 -7.20 2.16 -3.64
N ASP A 139 -7.93 1.05 -3.47
CA ASP A 139 -7.34 -0.30 -3.50
C ASP A 139 -6.84 -0.63 -4.91
N LEU A 140 -5.53 -0.65 -5.10
CA LEU A 140 -4.92 -0.93 -6.40
C LEU A 140 -5.02 -2.39 -6.80
N ALA A 141 -5.27 -3.32 -5.87
CA ALA A 141 -5.43 -4.75 -6.16
C ALA A 141 -6.71 -4.99 -6.96
N THR A 142 -7.76 -4.22 -6.68
CA THR A 142 -9.08 -4.31 -7.34
C THR A 142 -9.37 -3.20 -8.35
N ALA A 143 -8.64 -2.07 -8.29
CA ALA A 143 -8.85 -0.96 -9.21
C ALA A 143 -8.52 -1.32 -10.68
N PRO A 144 -9.33 -0.86 -11.65
CA PRO A 144 -9.02 -1.00 -13.07
C PRO A 144 -7.76 -0.20 -13.45
N VAL A 145 -7.11 -0.61 -14.55
CA VAL A 145 -5.84 -0.04 -15.03
C VAL A 145 -5.91 1.48 -15.22
N TRP A 146 -7.02 1.98 -15.78
CA TRP A 146 -7.19 3.42 -16.03
C TRP A 146 -7.27 4.21 -14.72
N GLN A 147 -7.93 3.66 -13.69
CA GLN A 147 -8.03 4.29 -12.38
C GLN A 147 -6.68 4.28 -11.67
N THR A 148 -5.95 3.16 -11.70
CA THR A 148 -4.57 3.09 -11.17
C THR A 148 -3.69 4.19 -11.76
N ARG A 149 -3.76 4.40 -13.08
CA ARG A 149 -2.98 5.46 -13.74
C ARG A 149 -3.39 6.85 -13.28
N LEU A 150 -4.69 7.10 -13.14
CA LEU A 150 -5.19 8.40 -12.70
C LEU A 150 -4.81 8.69 -11.25
N GLU A 151 -4.99 7.73 -10.35
CA GLU A 151 -4.59 7.81 -8.94
C GLU A 151 -3.11 8.20 -8.81
N LEU A 152 -2.22 7.50 -9.50
CA LEU A 152 -0.78 7.76 -9.39
C LEU A 152 -0.36 9.04 -10.09
N ALA A 153 -0.95 9.37 -11.26
CA ALA A 153 -0.65 10.61 -11.97
C ALA A 153 -1.08 11.85 -11.17
N ALA A 154 -2.29 11.82 -10.59
CA ALA A 154 -2.80 12.91 -9.77
C ALA A 154 -1.97 13.09 -8.49
N SER A 155 -1.62 12.00 -7.79
CA SER A 155 -0.77 12.05 -6.60
C SER A 155 0.62 12.60 -6.88
N ARG A 156 1.25 12.16 -7.98
CA ARG A 156 2.54 12.71 -8.41
C ARG A 156 2.44 14.20 -8.71
N ALA A 157 1.39 14.63 -9.41
CA ALA A 157 1.20 16.04 -9.75
C ALA A 157 1.08 16.92 -8.50
N VAL A 158 0.22 16.56 -7.55
CA VAL A 158 0.07 17.36 -6.31
C VAL A 158 1.31 17.32 -5.43
N LEU A 159 2.05 16.20 -5.38
CA LEU A 159 3.34 16.16 -4.70
C LEU A 159 4.34 17.13 -5.35
N ALA A 160 4.48 17.08 -6.68
CA ALA A 160 5.35 17.99 -7.42
C ALA A 160 4.96 19.47 -7.23
N GLY A 161 3.67 19.77 -7.18
CA GLY A 161 3.15 21.10 -6.92
C GLY A 161 3.38 21.59 -5.49
N ALA A 162 3.33 20.68 -4.51
CA ALA A 162 3.50 21.00 -3.10
C ALA A 162 4.99 21.16 -2.74
N THR A 163 5.85 20.24 -3.15
CA THR A 163 7.25 20.16 -2.67
C THR A 163 8.28 20.54 -3.74
N GLY A 164 7.90 20.55 -5.02
CA GLY A 164 8.86 20.68 -6.12
C GLY A 164 9.64 19.39 -6.42
N GLU A 165 9.26 18.27 -5.80
CA GLU A 165 9.91 16.96 -5.94
C GLU A 165 8.93 15.88 -6.41
N ASN A 166 9.47 14.81 -6.97
CA ASN A 166 8.77 13.57 -7.30
C ASN A 166 9.38 12.41 -6.52
N THR A 167 8.63 11.32 -6.39
CA THR A 167 9.08 10.09 -5.74
C THR A 167 8.76 8.86 -6.59
N THR A 168 9.57 7.81 -6.46
CA THR A 168 9.29 6.47 -7.01
C THR A 168 8.76 5.51 -5.95
N LEU A 169 8.67 5.92 -4.68
CA LEU A 169 8.12 5.08 -3.62
C LEU A 169 6.59 5.10 -3.67
N LEU A 170 5.99 3.92 -3.68
CA LEU A 170 4.55 3.72 -3.59
C LEU A 170 4.26 2.64 -2.56
N ARG A 171 3.43 2.95 -1.57
CA ARG A 171 2.77 1.94 -0.76
C ARG A 171 1.32 1.84 -1.24
N PRO A 172 0.88 0.71 -1.83
CA PRO A 172 -0.52 0.52 -2.16
C PRO A 172 -1.37 0.52 -0.87
N PRO A 173 -2.55 1.18 -0.86
CA PRO A 173 -3.51 1.05 0.23
C PRO A 173 -3.82 -0.41 0.55
N TYR A 174 -4.00 -0.69 1.84
CA TYR A 174 -4.29 -2.04 2.38
C TYR A 174 -3.17 -3.08 2.19
N SER A 175 -1.99 -2.68 1.71
CA SER A 175 -0.84 -3.58 1.64
C SER A 175 -0.30 -3.93 3.02
N SER A 176 0.26 -5.12 3.14
CA SER A 176 0.74 -5.66 4.42
C SER A 176 2.19 -6.14 4.28
N MET A 177 2.53 -7.27 4.89
CA MET A 177 3.86 -7.89 4.86
C MET A 177 4.07 -8.68 3.56
N PRO A 178 5.33 -8.95 3.15
CA PRO A 178 5.63 -9.73 1.95
C PRO A 178 4.90 -11.07 1.85
N ASP A 179 4.76 -11.79 2.97
CA ASP A 179 4.10 -13.10 3.04
C ASP A 179 2.57 -13.04 2.92
N ALA A 180 2.00 -11.84 2.99
CA ALA A 180 0.57 -11.58 2.80
C ALA A 180 0.22 -11.06 1.40
N VAL A 181 1.19 -10.93 0.50
CA VAL A 181 0.96 -10.51 -0.90
C VAL A 181 0.25 -11.63 -1.64
N GLY A 182 -1.01 -11.40 -2.03
CA GLY A 182 -1.76 -12.30 -2.89
C GLY A 182 -1.60 -11.97 -4.38
N ASP A 183 -2.20 -12.80 -5.23
CA ASP A 183 -2.10 -12.64 -6.70
C ASP A 183 -2.61 -11.27 -7.20
N ARG A 184 -3.66 -10.71 -6.58
CA ARG A 184 -4.19 -9.38 -6.95
C ARG A 184 -3.20 -8.26 -6.61
N ASP A 185 -2.60 -8.31 -5.43
CA ASP A 185 -1.56 -7.36 -4.99
C ASP A 185 -0.31 -7.46 -5.85
N TRP A 186 0.02 -8.68 -6.26
CA TRP A 186 1.11 -8.96 -7.16
C TRP A 186 0.88 -8.34 -8.54
N HIS A 187 -0.30 -8.53 -9.12
CA HIS A 187 -0.67 -7.86 -10.36
C HIS A 187 -0.67 -6.33 -10.24
N ALA A 188 -1.10 -5.78 -9.11
CA ALA A 188 -0.98 -4.35 -8.84
C ALA A 188 0.50 -3.92 -8.85
N SER A 189 1.37 -4.65 -8.17
CA SER A 189 2.82 -4.38 -8.11
C SER A 189 3.50 -4.44 -9.48
N LEU A 190 3.08 -5.36 -10.36
CA LEU A 190 3.55 -5.40 -11.74
C LEU A 190 3.08 -4.17 -12.55
N ARG A 191 1.82 -3.76 -12.38
CA ARG A 191 1.26 -2.57 -13.06
C ARG A 191 1.96 -1.29 -12.61
N THR A 192 2.19 -1.12 -11.31
CA THR A 192 2.85 0.06 -10.74
C THR A 192 4.33 0.09 -11.06
N GLY A 193 5.00 -1.07 -11.10
CA GLY A 193 6.37 -1.22 -11.60
C GLY A 193 6.54 -0.76 -13.04
N ALA A 194 5.60 -1.12 -13.93
CA ALA A 194 5.59 -0.65 -15.31
C ALA A 194 5.41 0.88 -15.43
N LEU A 195 4.94 1.55 -14.37
CA LEU A 195 4.84 3.00 -14.26
C LEU A 195 6.04 3.64 -13.54
N GLY A 196 7.05 2.84 -13.17
CA GLY A 196 8.31 3.31 -12.57
C GLY A 196 8.32 3.36 -11.05
N TYR A 197 7.32 2.79 -10.37
CA TYR A 197 7.25 2.77 -8.91
C TYR A 197 7.89 1.52 -8.29
N LEU A 198 8.45 1.70 -7.10
CA LEU A 198 8.79 0.64 -6.16
C LEU A 198 7.60 0.40 -5.25
N THR A 199 7.15 -0.84 -5.12
CA THR A 199 6.12 -1.21 -4.14
C THR A 199 6.78 -1.36 -2.77
N VAL A 200 6.25 -0.65 -1.77
CA VAL A 200 6.71 -0.69 -0.39
C VAL A 200 5.67 -1.37 0.48
N LEU A 201 6.11 -2.40 1.20
CA LEU A 201 5.38 -3.16 2.20
C LEU A 201 5.88 -2.82 3.61
N SER A 202 5.36 -3.52 4.61
CA SER A 202 5.87 -3.46 5.98
C SER A 202 6.51 -4.79 6.39
N THR A 203 7.28 -4.78 7.48
CA THR A 203 7.75 -6.02 8.13
C THR A 203 7.15 -6.17 9.52
N HIS A 204 6.71 -5.06 10.10
CA HIS A 204 6.13 -4.96 11.42
C HIS A 204 4.98 -3.96 11.32
N ASP A 205 3.84 -4.36 11.85
CA ASP A 205 2.63 -3.54 11.89
C ASP A 205 2.37 -3.14 13.34
N GLY A 206 2.28 -1.82 13.59
CA GLY A 206 1.91 -1.30 14.89
C GLY A 206 0.45 -1.55 15.25
N LEU A 207 -0.40 -1.90 14.27
CA LEU A 207 -1.85 -2.06 14.41
C LEU A 207 -2.51 -0.86 15.12
N ASP A 208 -1.95 0.33 14.90
CA ASP A 208 -2.31 1.54 15.63
C ASP A 208 -3.72 2.05 15.30
N TRP A 209 -4.27 1.62 14.17
CA TRP A 209 -5.66 1.84 13.78
C TRP A 209 -6.68 1.06 14.64
N ASP A 210 -6.30 -0.05 15.29
CA ASP A 210 -7.17 -0.86 16.16
C ASP A 210 -6.69 -0.94 17.63
N ALA A 211 -5.50 -0.42 17.91
CA ALA A 211 -4.87 -0.52 19.22
C ALA A 211 -5.77 0.04 20.34
N HIS A 212 -5.84 -0.69 21.46
CA HIS A 212 -6.61 -0.28 22.64
C HIS A 212 -5.81 0.68 23.52
N ALA A 213 -4.50 0.50 23.59
CA ALA A 213 -3.57 1.33 24.34
C ALA A 213 -2.29 1.64 23.53
N PRO A 214 -1.58 2.76 23.83
CA PRO A 214 -0.30 3.06 23.20
C PRO A 214 0.76 1.96 23.34
N GLN A 215 0.73 1.19 24.44
CA GLN A 215 1.68 0.09 24.64
C GLN A 215 1.47 -1.06 23.65
N ASP A 216 0.23 -1.31 23.20
CA ASP A 216 -0.05 -2.34 22.19
C ASP A 216 0.71 -2.02 20.88
N ILE A 217 0.76 -0.73 20.52
CA ILE A 217 1.48 -0.23 19.36
C ILE A 217 2.98 -0.43 19.54
N VAL A 218 3.53 -0.07 20.71
CA VAL A 218 4.96 -0.27 21.01
C VAL A 218 5.34 -1.74 20.87
N ASP A 219 4.52 -2.65 21.42
CA ASP A 219 4.79 -4.08 21.42
C ASP A 219 4.67 -4.70 20.02
N GLY A 220 3.69 -4.26 19.22
CA GLY A 220 3.49 -4.71 17.83
C GLY A 220 4.58 -4.19 16.87
N ALA A 221 4.96 -2.92 17.03
CA ALA A 221 5.95 -2.24 16.19
C ALA A 221 7.40 -2.62 16.49
N THR A 222 7.68 -3.26 17.64
CA THR A 222 9.06 -3.55 18.07
C THR A 222 9.58 -4.90 17.53
N PRO A 223 10.57 -4.91 16.62
CA PRO A 223 11.25 -6.14 16.20
C PRO A 223 11.91 -6.88 17.38
N LYS A 224 11.83 -8.22 17.35
CA LYS A 224 12.22 -9.10 18.47
C LYS A 224 13.56 -9.81 18.30
N ASP A 225 14.17 -9.74 17.11
CA ASP A 225 15.28 -10.61 16.71
C ASP A 225 16.53 -9.86 16.21
N GLY A 226 16.60 -8.55 16.44
CA GLY A 226 17.74 -7.71 16.00
C GLY A 226 17.78 -7.45 14.49
N ARG A 227 16.83 -8.00 13.71
CA ARG A 227 16.73 -7.73 12.28
C ARG A 227 16.25 -6.32 12.04
N GLY A 228 16.62 -5.77 10.87
CA GLY A 228 16.09 -4.49 10.45
C GLY A 228 14.58 -4.55 10.24
N ALA A 229 13.90 -3.42 10.40
CA ALA A 229 12.45 -3.34 10.27
C ALA A 229 12.00 -2.12 9.45
N VAL A 230 10.97 -2.34 8.63
CA VAL A 230 10.05 -1.31 8.15
C VAL A 230 8.79 -1.40 9.00
N VAL A 231 8.54 -0.37 9.80
CA VAL A 231 7.42 -0.31 10.76
C VAL A 231 6.30 0.52 10.17
N LEU A 232 5.10 -0.05 10.07
CA LEU A 232 3.88 0.63 9.64
C LEU A 232 3.16 1.28 10.82
N LEU A 233 2.86 2.57 10.68
CA LEU A 233 2.05 3.41 11.56
C LEU A 233 1.21 4.35 10.68
N HIS A 234 0.29 5.11 11.28
CA HIS A 234 -0.55 6.06 10.55
C HIS A 234 -0.46 7.47 11.15
N ASP A 235 -0.34 8.48 10.29
CA ASP A 235 -0.46 9.90 10.66
C ASP A 235 -1.72 10.56 10.11
N GLY A 236 -2.58 9.82 9.42
CA GLY A 236 -3.95 10.19 9.05
C GLY A 236 -4.93 9.04 9.25
N GLY A 237 -6.14 9.14 8.67
CA GLY A 237 -7.09 8.01 8.62
C GLY A 237 -7.93 7.78 9.90
N GLY A 238 -8.16 8.81 10.71
CA GLY A 238 -8.98 8.74 11.94
C GLY A 238 -8.27 9.32 13.16
N ASP A 239 -8.68 8.94 14.36
CA ASP A 239 -8.01 9.35 15.61
C ASP A 239 -6.65 8.67 15.74
N ARG A 240 -5.56 9.46 15.78
CA ARG A 240 -4.17 9.00 15.94
C ARG A 240 -3.54 9.40 17.28
N SER A 241 -4.35 9.76 18.28
CA SER A 241 -3.86 10.10 19.63
C SER A 241 -3.00 9.00 20.25
N ARG A 242 -3.35 7.72 20.04
CA ARG A 242 -2.59 6.57 20.53
C ARG A 242 -1.26 6.41 19.80
N THR A 243 -1.23 6.60 18.48
CA THR A 243 0.01 6.60 17.69
C THR A 243 0.97 7.66 18.19
N VAL A 244 0.49 8.90 18.38
CA VAL A 244 1.30 10.02 18.90
C VAL A 244 1.84 9.69 20.30
N ALA A 245 1.01 9.13 21.19
CA ALA A 245 1.42 8.74 22.54
C ALA A 245 2.45 7.58 22.56
N ALA A 246 2.35 6.64 21.61
CA ALA A 246 3.23 5.47 21.51
C ALA A 246 4.59 5.80 20.88
N LEU A 247 4.65 6.81 20.00
CA LEU A 247 5.81 7.08 19.16
C LEU A 247 7.08 7.38 19.96
N GLY A 248 6.99 8.21 21.01
CA GLY A 248 8.11 8.53 21.89
C GLY A 248 8.70 7.28 22.57
N PRO A 249 7.88 6.52 23.34
CA PRO A 249 8.30 5.27 23.96
C PRO A 249 8.83 4.21 22.99
N LEU A 250 8.23 4.10 21.80
CA LEU A 250 8.70 3.20 20.75
C LEU A 250 10.13 3.57 20.31
N ILE A 251 10.37 4.84 20.01
CA ILE A 251 11.69 5.32 19.58
C ILE A 251 12.73 5.09 20.68
N ASP A 252 12.41 5.39 21.94
CA ASP A 252 13.32 5.19 23.06
C ASP A 252 13.65 3.71 23.26
N THR A 253 12.64 2.83 23.16
CA THR A 253 12.81 1.38 23.26
C THR A 253 13.74 0.85 22.19
N LEU A 254 13.55 1.27 20.93
CA LEU A 254 14.38 0.81 19.82
C LEU A 254 15.81 1.36 19.90
N LYS A 255 16.00 2.62 20.32
CA LYS A 255 17.34 3.16 20.59
C LYS A 255 18.06 2.40 21.69
N ALA A 256 17.37 2.09 22.79
CA ALA A 256 17.93 1.31 23.90
C ALA A 256 18.34 -0.12 23.46
N ARG A 257 17.69 -0.67 22.43
CA ARG A 257 18.04 -1.95 21.80
C ARG A 257 19.12 -1.83 20.71
N GLY A 258 19.68 -0.64 20.49
CA GLY A 258 20.79 -0.40 19.57
C GLY A 258 20.38 -0.18 18.10
N TYR A 259 19.09 0.02 17.82
CA TYR A 259 18.64 0.30 16.45
C TYR A 259 19.00 1.72 16.02
N ARG A 260 19.38 1.86 14.74
CA ARG A 260 19.53 3.16 14.06
C ARG A 260 18.31 3.47 13.23
N PHE A 261 17.78 4.68 13.36
CA PHE A 261 16.67 5.16 12.56
C PHE A 261 17.16 5.75 11.24
N THR A 262 16.53 5.36 10.13
CA THR A 262 16.84 5.87 8.78
C THR A 262 15.55 6.12 8.00
N THR A 263 15.66 6.76 6.84
CA THR A 263 14.57 6.71 5.85
C THR A 263 14.46 5.30 5.27
N LEU A 264 13.35 5.00 4.60
CA LEU A 264 13.12 3.70 3.97
C LEU A 264 14.21 3.38 2.93
N SER A 265 14.49 4.29 2.01
CA SER A 265 15.50 4.05 0.96
C SER A 265 16.86 3.71 1.57
N GLN A 266 17.24 4.41 2.63
CA GLN A 266 18.48 4.11 3.37
C GLN A 266 18.42 2.75 4.10
N ALA A 267 17.26 2.36 4.65
CA ALA A 267 17.12 1.10 5.36
C ALA A 267 17.31 -0.12 4.44
N VAL A 268 16.85 -0.03 3.19
CA VAL A 268 17.01 -1.09 2.17
C VAL A 268 18.22 -0.89 1.24
N GLY A 269 18.96 0.21 1.42
CA GLY A 269 20.19 0.49 0.69
C GLY A 269 20.05 1.00 -0.72
N LEU A 270 18.90 1.60 -1.03
CA LEU A 270 18.68 2.34 -2.26
C LEU A 270 19.29 3.75 -2.18
N PRO A 271 19.65 4.34 -3.33
CA PRO A 271 19.83 5.79 -3.41
C PRO A 271 18.50 6.50 -3.07
N PRO A 272 18.52 7.82 -2.78
CA PRO A 272 17.29 8.59 -2.61
C PRO A 272 16.30 8.31 -3.74
N GLN A 273 15.07 7.97 -3.38
CA GLN A 273 14.00 7.71 -4.34
C GLN A 273 13.16 8.96 -4.65
N THR A 274 13.59 10.12 -4.12
CA THR A 274 13.07 11.43 -4.47
C THR A 274 14.00 12.14 -5.46
N ALA A 275 13.41 12.94 -6.35
CA ALA A 275 14.15 13.74 -7.33
C ALA A 275 13.42 15.05 -7.62
N PRO A 276 14.13 16.12 -8.01
CA PRO A 276 13.49 17.38 -8.41
C PRO A 276 12.47 17.15 -9.54
N ALA A 277 11.27 17.69 -9.38
CA ALA A 277 10.24 17.60 -10.40
C ALA A 277 10.57 18.50 -11.59
N PRO A 278 10.23 18.10 -12.84
CA PRO A 278 10.28 18.99 -14.00
C PRO A 278 9.44 20.25 -13.76
N THR A 279 9.84 21.39 -14.34
CA THR A 279 9.14 22.67 -14.19
C THR A 279 7.67 22.57 -14.53
N PHE A 280 7.32 21.85 -15.60
CA PHE A 280 5.93 21.64 -16.01
C PHE A 280 5.11 20.92 -14.94
N ASP A 281 5.63 19.84 -14.35
CA ASP A 281 4.95 19.07 -13.31
C ASP A 281 4.68 19.93 -12.07
N ARG A 282 5.62 20.80 -11.70
CA ARG A 282 5.44 21.75 -10.59
C ARG A 282 4.29 22.70 -10.87
N TRP A 283 4.31 23.37 -12.02
CA TRP A 283 3.26 24.32 -12.41
C TRP A 283 1.88 23.65 -12.50
N TYR A 284 1.81 22.48 -13.13
CA TYR A 284 0.58 21.70 -13.25
C TYR A 284 0.06 21.28 -11.87
N GLY A 285 0.95 20.78 -11.01
CA GLY A 285 0.64 20.43 -9.63
C GLY A 285 0.11 21.59 -8.81
N THR A 286 0.80 22.74 -8.83
CA THR A 286 0.37 23.95 -8.11
C THR A 286 -1.00 24.44 -8.60
N ALA A 287 -1.23 24.41 -9.92
CA ALA A 287 -2.54 24.76 -10.47
C ALA A 287 -3.63 23.78 -10.01
N LEU A 288 -3.35 22.48 -10.00
CA LEU A 288 -4.28 21.45 -9.53
C LEU A 288 -4.62 21.63 -8.04
N ILE A 289 -3.62 21.89 -7.19
CA ILE A 289 -3.82 22.21 -5.76
C ILE A 289 -4.75 23.42 -5.62
N GLY A 290 -4.45 24.53 -6.32
CA GLY A 290 -5.27 25.74 -6.25
C GLY A 290 -6.72 25.51 -6.68
N LEU A 291 -6.95 24.70 -7.71
CA LEU A 291 -8.30 24.32 -8.15
C LEU A 291 -9.04 23.49 -7.09
N ILE A 292 -8.38 22.51 -6.48
CA ILE A 292 -8.99 21.67 -5.44
C ILE A 292 -9.34 22.53 -4.21
N GLN A 293 -8.41 23.37 -3.75
CA GLN A 293 -8.65 24.26 -2.61
C GLN A 293 -9.78 25.25 -2.87
N ALA A 294 -9.83 25.84 -4.07
CA ALA A 294 -10.93 26.72 -4.47
C ALA A 294 -12.28 25.98 -4.50
N ALA A 295 -12.30 24.74 -5.00
CA ALA A 295 -13.52 23.93 -5.04
C ALA A 295 -14.06 23.57 -3.64
N VAL A 296 -13.17 23.32 -2.67
CA VAL A 296 -13.56 23.05 -1.27
C VAL A 296 -14.04 24.32 -0.56
N ALA A 297 -13.50 25.49 -0.92
CA ALA A 297 -13.89 26.77 -0.33
C ALA A 297 -15.26 27.30 -0.79
N VAL A 298 -15.85 26.74 -1.85
CA VAL A 298 -17.19 27.13 -2.32
C VAL A 298 -18.25 26.38 -1.48
N PRO A 299 -19.02 27.07 -0.61
CA PRO A 299 -20.08 26.41 0.15
C PRO A 299 -21.12 25.83 -0.81
N PRO A 300 -21.68 24.63 -0.54
CA PRO A 300 -22.77 24.11 -1.36
C PRO A 300 -23.92 25.12 -1.30
N SER A 301 -24.37 25.58 -2.47
CA SER A 301 -25.55 26.43 -2.57
C SER A 301 -26.68 25.74 -1.81
N THR A 302 -27.17 26.36 -0.75
CA THR A 302 -28.31 25.89 0.01
C THR A 302 -29.50 25.77 -0.93
N SER A 303 -29.73 24.60 -1.51
CA SER A 303 -31.02 24.30 -2.12
C SER A 303 -32.01 24.29 -0.95
N SER A 304 -32.79 25.35 -0.83
CA SER A 304 -33.93 25.42 0.08
C SER A 304 -34.80 24.18 -0.15
N ARG A 305 -34.76 23.22 0.78
CA ARG A 305 -35.78 22.16 0.81
C ARG A 305 -37.14 22.86 0.99
N PRO A 306 -38.15 22.58 0.15
CA PRO A 306 -39.49 23.09 0.42
C PRO A 306 -39.95 22.56 1.78
N ALA A 307 -40.35 23.47 2.65
CA ALA A 307 -40.91 23.15 3.95
C ALA A 307 -42.23 22.39 3.75
N GLY A 308 -42.30 21.13 4.18
CA GLY A 308 -43.55 20.38 4.14
C GLY A 308 -43.38 18.88 3.95
N VAL A 309 -42.70 18.20 4.87
CA VAL A 309 -42.95 16.76 5.10
C VAL A 309 -42.93 16.52 6.61
N PRO A 310 -44.03 16.04 7.23
CA PRO A 310 -44.05 15.73 8.66
C PRO A 310 -43.08 14.60 8.99
N ARG A 311 -42.41 14.75 10.14
CA ARG A 311 -41.40 13.83 10.66
C ARG A 311 -42.07 12.53 11.12
N ALA A 312 -41.94 11.45 10.36
CA ALA A 312 -42.37 10.12 10.80
C ALA A 312 -41.48 9.62 11.96
N ASN A 313 -42.12 9.04 12.97
CA ASN A 313 -41.53 8.55 14.22
C ASN A 313 -40.29 7.66 14.00
N ARG A 314 -39.17 8.03 14.64
CA ARG A 314 -38.01 7.15 14.79
C ARG A 314 -38.38 6.02 15.75
N HIS A 315 -38.54 4.81 15.22
CA HIS A 315 -38.30 3.60 16.00
C HIS A 315 -36.79 3.38 16.05
N SER A 316 -36.24 3.33 17.27
CA SER A 316 -34.84 3.00 17.53
C SER A 316 -34.51 1.60 17.02
N PRO A 317 -33.52 1.41 16.13
CA PRO A 317 -33.04 0.08 15.83
C PRO A 317 -32.25 -0.47 17.03
N ARG A 318 -32.63 -1.68 17.47
CA ARG A 318 -31.93 -2.47 18.49
C ARG A 318 -30.49 -2.76 18.06
N PRO A 319 -29.54 -2.91 19.01
CA PRO A 319 -28.14 -3.19 18.67
C PRO A 319 -28.01 -4.54 17.96
N VAL A 320 -27.36 -4.52 16.79
CA VAL A 320 -27.00 -5.72 16.04
C VAL A 320 -25.88 -6.44 16.79
N SER A 321 -26.11 -7.74 16.98
CA SER A 321 -25.21 -8.71 17.60
C SER A 321 -23.80 -8.68 17.02
N ARG A 322 -22.83 -8.78 17.93
CA ARG A 322 -21.39 -9.00 17.72
C ARG A 322 -21.08 -9.90 16.51
N SER A 323 -20.39 -9.33 15.53
CA SER A 323 -19.63 -10.09 14.52
C SER A 323 -18.50 -10.85 15.21
N ARG A 324 -18.31 -12.12 14.83
CA ARG A 324 -17.29 -13.01 15.38
C ARG A 324 -15.89 -12.42 15.19
N ALA A 325 -15.18 -12.24 16.30
CA ALA A 325 -13.74 -12.09 16.31
C ALA A 325 -13.10 -13.37 15.72
N TYR A 326 -12.20 -13.19 14.75
CA TYR A 326 -11.26 -14.23 14.35
C TYR A 326 -10.32 -14.48 15.53
N ARG A 327 -10.57 -15.59 16.23
CA ARG A 327 -9.70 -16.07 17.29
C ARG A 327 -8.53 -16.78 16.62
N PHE A 328 -7.39 -16.11 16.47
CA PHE A 328 -6.13 -16.78 16.20
C PHE A 328 -5.85 -17.74 17.37
N LEU A 329 -5.82 -19.04 17.07
CA LEU A 329 -5.35 -20.05 18.01
C LEU A 329 -3.85 -19.83 18.23
N PRO A 330 -3.37 -19.71 19.47
CA PRO A 330 -1.94 -19.65 19.73
C PRO A 330 -1.32 -21.01 19.35
N SER A 331 -0.25 -20.95 18.55
CA SER A 331 0.64 -22.08 18.31
C SER A 331 1.07 -22.68 19.65
N THR A 332 0.80 -23.97 19.83
CA THR A 332 1.27 -24.76 20.96
C THR A 332 2.79 -24.67 21.07
N ARG A 333 3.28 -23.93 22.07
CA ARG A 333 4.67 -24.07 22.56
C ARG A 333 4.74 -25.35 23.38
N CYS A 334 5.47 -26.33 22.88
CA CYS A 334 5.99 -27.42 23.71
C CYS A 334 7.02 -26.85 24.70
N SER A 335 6.66 -26.74 25.97
CA SER A 335 7.61 -26.49 27.05
C SER A 335 8.40 -27.78 27.33
N GLY A 336 9.61 -27.86 26.77
CA GLY A 336 10.59 -28.87 27.17
C GLY A 336 11.16 -28.54 28.55
N ARG A 337 10.84 -29.37 29.54
CA ARG A 337 11.44 -29.35 30.88
C ARG A 337 12.83 -29.97 30.79
N ALA A 338 13.86 -29.26 31.26
CA ALA A 338 15.22 -29.79 31.37
C ALA A 338 15.27 -31.01 32.31
N PRO A 339 15.96 -32.12 31.97
CA PRO A 339 16.19 -33.20 32.91
C PRO A 339 17.47 -32.96 33.73
N GLY A 340 17.33 -33.14 35.04
CA GLY A 340 18.43 -33.15 35.99
C GLY A 340 19.40 -34.31 35.78
N THR A 341 20.61 -34.10 36.26
CA THR A 341 21.76 -35.01 36.20
C THR A 341 21.54 -36.27 37.04
N GLY A 342 21.66 -37.44 36.41
CA GLY A 342 21.77 -38.77 37.04
C GLY A 342 22.64 -39.70 36.17
N PRO A 343 23.33 -40.71 36.75
CA PRO A 343 24.56 -41.30 36.20
C PRO A 343 24.31 -42.40 35.12
N PRO A 344 25.36 -42.83 34.38
CA PRO A 344 25.20 -43.52 33.09
C PRO A 344 25.17 -45.06 33.22
N GLY A 345 24.38 -45.72 32.38
CA GLY A 345 24.46 -47.17 32.21
C GLY A 345 23.43 -47.78 31.26
N ALA A 346 23.93 -48.47 30.23
CA ALA A 346 23.28 -49.45 29.34
C ALA A 346 22.35 -48.94 28.20
N GLY A 347 22.69 -49.38 26.97
CA GLY A 347 22.00 -49.08 25.71
C GLY A 347 20.77 -49.98 25.40
N PRO A 348 20.48 -50.25 24.12
CA PRO A 348 19.39 -49.59 23.39
C PRO A 348 18.15 -50.47 23.20
N ARG A 349 16.95 -49.88 23.11
CA ARG A 349 15.76 -50.54 22.53
C ARG A 349 14.91 -49.59 21.70
N ARG A 350 14.82 -49.87 20.40
CA ARG A 350 13.83 -49.30 19.47
C ARG A 350 12.43 -49.77 19.86
N ARG A 351 11.45 -48.86 19.95
CA ARG A 351 10.03 -49.19 19.83
C ARG A 351 9.32 -48.14 18.99
N ALA A 352 8.64 -48.62 17.95
CA ALA A 352 7.70 -47.87 17.13
C ALA A 352 6.38 -47.69 17.89
N HIS A 353 5.75 -46.53 17.74
CA HIS A 353 4.38 -46.31 18.19
C HIS A 353 3.55 -45.71 17.06
N SER A 354 2.59 -46.51 16.59
CA SER A 354 1.42 -46.11 15.83
C SER A 354 0.28 -45.78 16.80
N CYS A 355 -0.42 -44.66 16.59
CA CYS A 355 -1.65 -44.34 17.31
C CYS A 355 -2.81 -44.16 16.32
N ARG A 356 -3.85 -44.99 16.48
CA ARG A 356 -5.22 -44.80 15.96
C ARG A 356 -6.03 -43.99 16.98
N PRO A 357 -7.03 -43.19 16.56
CA PRO A 357 -7.98 -42.58 17.48
C PRO A 357 -9.17 -43.51 17.78
N LEU A 358 -9.63 -43.48 19.03
CA LEU A 358 -10.85 -44.11 19.51
C LEU A 358 -12.01 -43.11 19.51
N ASP A 359 -13.18 -43.70 19.33
CA ASP A 359 -14.47 -43.16 18.96
C ASP A 359 -15.38 -42.92 20.18
N GLY A 360 -16.46 -42.16 19.97
CA GLY A 360 -17.66 -42.13 20.82
C GLY A 360 -17.74 -40.98 21.85
N SER A 361 -18.86 -40.28 22.05
CA SER A 361 -20.22 -40.56 21.61
C SER A 361 -21.17 -39.36 21.85
N SER A 362 -22.07 -39.18 20.88
CA SER A 362 -23.51 -38.82 20.96
C SER A 362 -24.05 -37.80 21.99
N ALA A 363 -24.84 -36.82 21.50
CA ALA A 363 -26.30 -36.98 21.42
C ALA A 363 -27.08 -35.73 20.90
N TRP A 364 -27.87 -35.96 19.83
CA TRP A 364 -29.27 -35.52 19.57
C TRP A 364 -29.65 -34.01 19.70
N ASN A 365 -30.35 -33.34 18.76
CA ASN A 365 -31.55 -33.78 18.02
C ASN A 365 -31.98 -32.76 16.92
N ARG A 366 -32.43 -33.28 15.75
CA ARG A 366 -33.46 -32.82 14.75
C ARG A 366 -33.50 -31.35 14.27
N ARG A 367 -33.69 -31.03 12.98
CA ARG A 367 -34.68 -31.58 12.01
C ARG A 367 -34.40 -31.07 10.56
N SER A 368 -34.59 -31.96 9.56
CA SER A 368 -35.13 -31.77 8.17
C SER A 368 -34.62 -30.62 7.29
N SER A 369 -34.28 -30.76 6.00
CA SER A 369 -34.63 -31.75 4.96
C SER A 369 -33.89 -31.37 3.66
N ALA A 370 -33.29 -32.32 2.94
CA ALA A 370 -33.14 -32.24 1.49
C ALA A 370 -32.88 -33.64 0.92
N THR A 371 -33.81 -34.05 0.06
CA THR A 371 -33.91 -35.32 -0.64
C THR A 371 -32.77 -35.51 -1.64
N SER A 372 -32.31 -36.77 -1.70
CA SER A 372 -31.35 -37.31 -2.65
C SER A 372 -31.90 -37.38 -4.08
N ARG A 373 -30.97 -37.50 -5.04
CA ARG A 373 -30.98 -38.57 -6.05
C ARG A 373 -29.63 -38.62 -6.78
N GLN A 374 -28.84 -39.63 -6.46
CA GLN A 374 -27.86 -40.28 -7.35
C GLN A 374 -28.63 -41.17 -8.36
N PRO A 375 -28.06 -41.60 -9.51
CA PRO A 375 -27.12 -42.75 -9.56
C PRO A 375 -26.17 -42.73 -10.80
N PRO A 376 -25.53 -43.84 -11.24
CA PRO A 376 -24.38 -44.50 -10.62
C PRO A 376 -23.21 -44.75 -11.61
N ALA A 377 -22.18 -45.43 -11.10
CA ALA A 377 -20.87 -45.75 -11.68
C ALA A 377 -20.82 -46.77 -12.83
N ALA A 378 -19.73 -46.70 -13.63
CA ALA A 378 -19.06 -47.81 -14.34
C ALA A 378 -17.62 -47.33 -14.65
N SER A 379 -16.54 -47.87 -14.07
CA SER A 379 -15.84 -49.15 -14.28
C SER A 379 -14.61 -49.03 -15.21
N ARG A 380 -13.47 -49.47 -14.65
CA ARG A 380 -12.36 -50.24 -15.25
C ARG A 380 -11.21 -49.56 -16.03
N ASP A 381 -10.03 -49.84 -15.47
CA ASP A 381 -8.82 -50.45 -16.07
C ASP A 381 -7.67 -49.61 -16.66
N GLN A 382 -6.54 -49.73 -15.92
CA GLN A 382 -5.16 -50.09 -16.31
C GLN A 382 -4.30 -49.19 -17.24
N VAL A 383 -3.30 -48.55 -16.59
CA VAL A 383 -1.81 -48.52 -16.75
C VAL A 383 -1.12 -48.62 -18.16
N PRO A 384 0.21 -48.33 -18.30
CA PRO A 384 0.78 -47.08 -18.82
C PRO A 384 1.66 -47.27 -20.09
N GLY A 385 2.17 -46.18 -20.69
CA GLY A 385 3.16 -46.32 -21.79
C GLY A 385 3.69 -45.03 -22.40
N SER A 386 4.76 -44.50 -21.81
CA SER A 386 6.02 -44.03 -22.43
C SER A 386 6.10 -43.56 -23.90
N VAL A 387 6.88 -42.48 -24.12
CA VAL A 387 8.01 -42.32 -25.09
C VAL A 387 7.96 -41.09 -26.03
N ARG A 388 9.09 -40.32 -26.01
CA ARG A 388 9.73 -39.42 -27.01
C ARG A 388 9.01 -38.11 -27.39
N SER A 389 9.56 -36.93 -27.11
CA SER A 389 10.75 -36.27 -27.67
C SER A 389 10.65 -35.93 -29.17
N HIS A 390 10.48 -34.64 -29.49
CA HIS A 390 11.14 -34.03 -30.65
C HIS A 390 11.40 -32.55 -30.38
N ALA A 391 12.67 -32.19 -30.43
CA ALA A 391 13.15 -30.82 -30.61
C ALA A 391 13.09 -30.45 -32.09
N THR A 392 12.67 -29.24 -32.40
CA THR A 392 13.09 -28.49 -33.60
C THR A 392 13.16 -27.00 -33.23
N ALA A 393 14.29 -26.38 -33.53
CA ALA A 393 14.57 -24.95 -33.39
C ALA A 393 14.45 -24.27 -34.78
N PRO A 394 14.85 -23.00 -34.95
CA PRO A 394 13.99 -21.82 -34.87
C PRO A 394 13.84 -21.09 -36.23
N VAL A 395 12.84 -20.21 -36.34
CA VAL A 395 12.67 -19.32 -37.50
C VAL A 395 13.20 -17.92 -37.18
N VAL A 396 14.07 -17.45 -38.06
CA VAL A 396 14.64 -16.10 -38.13
C VAL A 396 13.88 -15.26 -39.17
N ALA A 397 13.48 -14.04 -38.80
CA ALA A 397 13.33 -12.87 -39.68
C ALA A 397 13.26 -11.62 -38.76
N ARG A 398 14.30 -10.76 -38.67
CA ARG A 398 14.54 -9.53 -39.48
C ARG A 398 13.28 -8.68 -39.68
N SER A 399 13.22 -7.37 -39.49
CA SER A 399 14.10 -6.27 -39.05
C SER A 399 13.21 -5.02 -38.98
N ALA A 400 13.42 -4.06 -38.07
CA ALA A 400 13.29 -2.62 -38.39
C ALA A 400 13.72 -1.67 -37.25
N VAL A 401 14.90 -1.08 -37.47
CA VAL A 401 15.21 0.36 -37.40
C VAL A 401 15.11 1.09 -36.05
N SER A 402 16.29 1.32 -35.48
CA SER A 402 16.60 2.30 -34.43
C SER A 402 17.06 3.62 -35.08
N LEU A 403 16.59 4.75 -34.56
CA LEU A 403 17.09 6.09 -34.88
C LEU A 403 17.55 6.76 -33.58
N PHE A 404 18.87 6.85 -33.42
CA PHE A 404 19.57 7.76 -32.51
C PHE A 404 20.44 8.68 -33.37
N PRO A 405 20.56 9.98 -33.05
CA PRO A 405 21.72 10.75 -33.45
C PRO A 405 22.68 10.90 -32.26
N ALA A 406 23.89 10.37 -32.45
CA ALA A 406 25.07 10.78 -31.71
C ALA A 406 25.51 12.19 -32.14
N ARG A 407 26.00 13.00 -31.20
CA ARG A 407 26.87 14.14 -31.51
C ARG A 407 28.20 14.01 -30.78
N CYS A 408 29.23 14.25 -31.56
CA CYS A 408 30.64 14.09 -31.28
C CYS A 408 31.18 15.07 -30.22
N THR A 409 32.23 14.57 -29.58
CA THR A 409 33.23 15.24 -28.77
C THR A 409 34.00 16.31 -29.54
N SER A 410 34.33 17.43 -28.88
CA SER A 410 35.48 18.27 -29.27
C SER A 410 36.37 18.50 -28.05
N THR A 411 37.62 18.09 -28.19
CA THR A 411 38.74 18.29 -27.26
C THR A 411 39.49 19.59 -27.58
N GLY A 412 39.98 20.28 -26.54
CA GLY A 412 41.03 21.31 -26.63
C GLY A 412 40.87 22.47 -25.63
N PRO A 413 41.96 23.16 -25.22
CA PRO A 413 43.04 22.61 -24.40
C PRO A 413 43.19 23.33 -23.05
N VAL A 414 43.98 22.69 -22.19
CA VAL A 414 44.44 23.14 -20.87
C VAL A 414 45.34 24.37 -20.97
N LEU A 415 45.05 25.41 -20.20
CA LEU A 415 46.00 26.49 -19.88
C LEU A 415 46.22 26.52 -18.37
N ARG A 416 47.43 26.12 -17.96
CA ARG A 416 48.05 26.45 -16.68
C ARG A 416 49.20 27.41 -16.98
N SER A 417 49.21 28.55 -16.30
CA SER A 417 50.43 29.25 -15.92
C SER A 417 50.10 30.24 -14.79
N ALA A 418 50.73 30.00 -13.63
CA ALA A 418 50.98 30.98 -12.58
C ALA A 418 52.06 31.98 -13.08
N PRO A 419 52.53 32.99 -12.31
CA PRO A 419 52.79 33.01 -10.86
C PRO A 419 51.66 33.54 -9.97
#